data_AF-D9X5A4-F1
#
_entry.id   AF-D9X5A4-F1
#
_cell.length_a   1.000
_cell.length_b   1.000
_cell.length_c   1.000
_cell.angle_alpha   90.00
_cell.angle_beta   90.00
_cell.angle_gamma   90.00
#
_symmetry.space_group_name_H-M   'P 1'
#
loop_
_entity.id
_entity.type
_entity.pdbx_description
1 polymer ?
#
loop_
_entity_poly.entity_id
_entity_poly.type
_entity_poly.pdbx_seq_one_letter_code
_entity_poly.pdbx_strand_id
1 'polypeptide(L)'
;PRGGPAAGEPGGGPRQRARRGPLPGRAGTRPAHRRRRARGRQAAEPGVRGSGHAAGPPRPRDGMAAAARWQRPYRTGAGRGHHRARRRSSTPDTTWRDLAELRGARAVLLDVSPKGLLALAGGRLPRAYARGLERFRYGPGAAKVDFLVSEPIPWTDPAVGRAGTVHLGGTHAEMVRQETANARGVRTGEPFVLVVDPAAVDPGRALPGKRPVWAYAHVPNGDPTDPYDLVRARIERYAPGFGDTVVAHRSVAAAAYEDYNPNYVGGDIGSGAMTLYQTIARPVPRFDPYRTPLPGVFLCSSATPPGPSVHGMSGYLSALSALRHCFGIYDAPDLAFDASSLEFGRPGLDR
;
A
#
# COMPACT_ATOMS: atom_id res chain seq x y z
N PRO A 1 49.14 -68.44 -0.76
CA PRO A 1 50.02 -67.48 -1.47
C PRO A 1 49.60 -66.03 -1.14
N ARG A 2 50.04 -65.48 0.00
CA ARG A 2 51.25 -64.63 0.19
C ARG A 2 51.16 -63.32 -0.64
N GLY A 3 51.21 -62.11 -0.09
CA GLY A 3 51.43 -61.61 1.28
C GLY A 3 51.60 -60.08 1.26
N GLY A 4 51.32 -59.40 2.38
CA GLY A 4 51.91 -58.10 2.73
C GLY A 4 53.35 -58.29 3.27
N PRO A 5 53.94 -57.45 4.17
CA PRO A 5 53.36 -56.30 4.91
C PRO A 5 54.35 -55.11 5.16
N ALA A 6 53.92 -54.04 5.87
CA ALA A 6 54.38 -53.58 7.22
C ALA A 6 55.15 -52.23 7.11
N ALA A 7 55.30 -51.31 8.08
CA ALA A 7 54.80 -50.90 9.42
C ALA A 7 55.65 -49.63 9.77
N GLY A 8 55.40 -48.75 10.74
CA GLY A 8 54.47 -48.70 11.85
C GLY A 8 54.52 -47.35 12.60
N GLU A 9 53.62 -47.25 13.58
CA GLU A 9 53.60 -46.35 14.75
C GLU A 9 54.58 -46.89 15.86
N PRO A 10 54.78 -46.31 17.09
CA PRO A 10 53.76 -45.70 17.97
C PRO A 10 54.19 -44.62 19.01
N GLY A 11 53.20 -44.04 19.72
CA GLY A 11 53.17 -44.06 21.20
C GLY A 11 53.27 -42.75 22.01
N GLY A 12 52.22 -42.45 22.81
CA GLY A 12 52.36 -41.82 24.15
C GLY A 12 51.37 -40.71 24.54
N GLY A 13 50.25 -41.04 25.21
CA GLY A 13 49.55 -40.14 26.15
C GLY A 13 50.05 -40.39 27.60
N PRO A 14 49.30 -40.04 28.68
CA PRO A 14 48.31 -38.97 28.90
C PRO A 14 48.53 -38.21 30.25
N ARG A 15 47.82 -37.11 30.53
CA ARG A 15 47.54 -36.68 31.94
C ARG A 15 46.12 -36.15 32.14
N GLN A 16 45.44 -36.82 33.06
CA GLN A 16 44.14 -36.53 33.67
C GLN A 16 44.23 -35.33 34.63
N ARG A 17 43.11 -34.63 34.85
CA ARG A 17 42.48 -34.52 36.18
C ARG A 17 41.07 -33.92 36.06
N ALA A 18 40.18 -34.47 36.88
CA ALA A 18 38.74 -34.32 36.88
C ALA A 18 38.25 -33.55 38.12
N ARG A 19 36.92 -33.39 38.18
CA ARG A 19 36.03 -33.13 39.37
C ARG A 19 35.89 -31.64 39.73
N ARG A 20 34.73 -31.04 40.05
CA ARG A 20 33.44 -31.49 40.65
C ARG A 20 32.39 -30.34 40.55
N GLY A 21 31.08 -30.63 40.41
CA GLY A 21 29.99 -29.72 40.86
C GLY A 21 29.67 -29.94 42.36
N PRO A 22 28.60 -29.39 43.01
CA PRO A 22 27.34 -28.80 42.47
C PRO A 22 26.81 -27.48 43.14
N LEU A 23 25.65 -27.00 42.61
CA LEU A 23 24.56 -26.04 43.02
C LEU A 23 24.33 -25.66 44.52
N PRO A 24 23.29 -24.88 44.94
CA PRO A 24 22.66 -23.59 44.51
C PRO A 24 22.43 -22.59 45.71
N GLY A 25 21.87 -21.38 45.51
CA GLY A 25 21.50 -20.50 46.65
C GLY A 25 20.61 -19.29 46.33
N ARG A 26 19.54 -19.12 47.13
CA ARG A 26 18.38 -18.22 46.99
C ARG A 26 18.55 -16.84 47.67
N ALA A 27 17.66 -15.93 47.25
CA ALA A 27 16.91 -14.91 48.01
C ALA A 27 17.62 -13.64 48.55
N GLY A 28 16.96 -12.50 48.33
CA GLY A 28 17.29 -11.22 48.98
C GLY A 28 16.47 -10.05 48.42
N THR A 29 15.63 -9.47 49.25
CA THR A 29 14.55 -8.50 48.98
C THR A 29 14.97 -7.02 48.78
N ARG A 30 14.11 -6.30 48.04
CA ARG A 30 13.83 -4.83 47.94
C ARG A 30 14.12 -3.99 49.22
N PRO A 31 14.38 -2.65 49.14
CA PRO A 31 13.39 -1.68 48.64
C PRO A 31 13.85 -0.42 47.86
N ALA A 32 12.83 0.19 47.30
CA ALA A 32 12.68 1.43 46.54
C ALA A 32 13.70 2.57 46.75
N HIS A 33 14.13 3.19 45.64
CA HIS A 33 14.05 4.64 45.51
C HIS A 33 13.74 5.09 44.08
N ARG A 34 12.69 5.89 44.02
CA ARG A 34 12.14 6.67 42.90
C ARG A 34 13.22 7.61 42.33
N ARG A 35 13.46 7.60 41.01
CA ARG A 35 13.73 8.81 40.21
C ARG A 35 13.61 8.51 38.71
N ARG A 36 12.53 9.03 38.11
CA ARG A 36 12.29 9.11 36.67
C ARG A 36 13.45 9.81 35.96
N ARG A 37 14.06 9.15 34.97
CA ARG A 37 14.56 9.76 33.73
C ARG A 37 14.49 8.71 32.61
N ALA A 38 13.35 8.62 31.93
CA ALA A 38 13.25 7.84 30.70
C ALA A 38 13.93 8.64 29.58
N ARG A 39 15.19 8.29 29.30
CA ARG A 39 15.85 8.59 28.04
C ARG A 39 15.19 7.71 26.98
N GLY A 40 14.30 8.26 26.16
CA GLY A 40 13.83 7.60 24.95
C GLY A 40 14.93 7.67 23.90
N ARG A 41 15.72 6.60 23.78
CA ARG A 41 16.68 6.43 22.69
C ARG A 41 15.91 6.31 21.37
N GLN A 42 16.05 7.27 20.48
CA GLN A 42 15.91 7.04 19.04
C GLN A 42 17.10 6.18 18.60
N ALA A 43 16.91 4.87 18.63
CA ALA A 43 17.77 3.96 17.88
C ALA A 43 17.19 3.86 16.47
N ALA A 44 17.85 4.51 15.52
CA ALA A 44 17.69 4.22 14.11
C ALA A 44 18.27 2.81 13.87
N GLU A 45 17.40 1.81 13.72
CA GLU A 45 17.79 0.51 13.18
C GLU A 45 17.38 0.42 11.71
N PRO A 46 18.33 0.26 10.77
CA PRO A 46 18.06 -0.06 9.39
C PRO A 46 17.74 -1.56 9.28
N GLY A 47 16.53 -1.97 9.68
CA GLY A 47 16.16 -3.38 9.77
C GLY A 47 14.70 -3.73 9.51
N VAL A 48 13.81 -2.76 9.30
CA VAL A 48 12.37 -3.02 9.10
C VAL A 48 11.98 -2.85 7.63
N ARG A 49 12.42 -3.79 6.78
CA ARG A 49 11.81 -4.02 5.46
C ARG A 49 11.32 -5.45 5.25
N GLY A 50 11.51 -6.36 6.22
CA GLY A 50 11.22 -7.79 6.06
C GLY A 50 10.09 -8.39 6.89
N SER A 51 9.58 -7.70 7.93
CA SER A 51 8.73 -8.33 8.95
C SER A 51 7.26 -7.87 8.99
N GLY A 52 6.85 -6.95 8.12
CA GLY A 52 5.49 -6.36 8.11
C GLY A 52 4.37 -7.21 7.49
N HIS A 53 4.62 -8.45 7.06
CA HIS A 53 3.63 -9.27 6.33
C HIS A 53 3.27 -10.59 7.04
N ALA A 54 3.80 -10.87 8.24
CA ALA A 54 3.49 -12.11 8.97
C ALA A 54 2.05 -12.13 9.53
N ALA A 55 1.51 -10.97 9.88
CA ALA A 55 0.10 -10.74 10.13
C ALA A 55 -0.35 -9.73 9.06
N GLY A 56 -1.21 -10.16 8.13
CA GLY A 56 -1.69 -9.27 7.06
C GLY A 56 -2.21 -7.93 7.60
N PRO A 57 -2.22 -6.85 6.80
CA PRO A 57 -2.64 -5.54 7.27
C PRO A 57 -4.05 -5.60 7.86
N PRO A 58 -4.32 -4.86 8.96
CA PRO A 58 -5.62 -4.85 9.59
C PRO A 58 -6.68 -4.41 8.56
N ARG A 59 -7.76 -5.20 8.45
CA ARG A 59 -8.86 -4.89 7.55
C ARG A 59 -9.95 -4.14 8.31
N PRO A 60 -10.32 -2.91 7.89
CA PRO A 60 -11.42 -2.21 8.51
C PRO A 60 -12.74 -2.95 8.25
N ARG A 61 -13.53 -3.15 9.30
CA ARG A 61 -14.93 -3.56 9.19
C ARG A 61 -15.67 -2.57 8.27
N ASP A 62 -16.53 -3.07 7.39
CA ASP A 62 -17.18 -2.31 6.31
C ASP A 62 -16.25 -1.84 5.16
N GLY A 63 -15.00 -2.30 5.15
CA GLY A 63 -14.03 -2.08 4.07
C GLY A 63 -13.37 -0.70 4.06
N MET A 64 -12.51 -0.45 3.05
CA MET A 64 -11.67 0.75 2.99
C MET A 64 -12.44 2.08 2.90
N ALA A 65 -13.71 2.04 2.49
CA ALA A 65 -14.59 3.20 2.54
C ALA A 65 -14.83 3.69 3.97
N ALA A 66 -14.84 2.79 4.96
CA ALA A 66 -14.91 3.16 6.37
C ALA A 66 -13.66 3.94 6.78
N ALA A 67 -12.46 3.42 6.48
CA ALA A 67 -11.21 4.13 6.77
C ALA A 67 -11.18 5.54 6.16
N ALA A 68 -11.67 5.71 4.92
CA ALA A 68 -11.81 7.02 4.30
C ALA A 68 -12.85 7.94 4.99
N ARG A 69 -13.93 7.37 5.54
CA ARG A 69 -14.93 8.12 6.33
C ARG A 69 -14.38 8.55 7.69
N TRP A 70 -13.58 7.72 8.37
CA TRP A 70 -12.91 8.07 9.64
C TRP A 70 -11.98 9.28 9.52
N GLN A 71 -11.46 9.56 8.33
CA GLN A 71 -10.65 10.75 8.06
C GLN A 71 -11.48 12.02 7.77
N ARG A 72 -12.82 11.94 7.63
CA ARG A 72 -13.68 13.08 7.29
C ARG A 72 -13.88 14.08 8.45
N PRO A 73 -14.07 13.69 9.73
CA PRO A 73 -14.27 14.64 10.84
C PRO A 73 -13.08 15.60 11.04
N TYR A 74 -11.86 15.16 10.71
CA TYR A 74 -10.65 15.98 10.75
C TYR A 74 -10.55 17.02 9.62
N ARG A 75 -11.45 16.98 8.63
CA ARG A 75 -11.44 17.87 7.44
C ARG A 75 -12.39 19.07 7.56
N THR A 76 -13.20 19.16 8.60
CA THR A 76 -14.25 20.19 8.74
C THR A 76 -13.96 21.26 9.81
N GLY A 77 -12.76 21.28 10.38
CA GLY A 77 -12.31 22.37 11.25
C GLY A 77 -11.71 23.54 10.46
N ALA A 78 -12.31 24.73 10.56
CA ALA A 78 -11.85 26.03 10.05
C ALA A 78 -11.90 26.24 8.52
N GLY A 79 -13.05 26.71 8.01
CA GLY A 79 -13.14 27.73 6.94
C GLY A 79 -12.40 27.51 5.60
N ARG A 80 -12.03 26.29 5.23
CA ARG A 80 -11.30 25.99 3.97
C ARG A 80 -12.13 25.09 3.07
N GLY A 81 -12.40 25.54 1.85
CA GLY A 81 -13.07 24.75 0.81
C GLY A 81 -12.21 23.55 0.43
N HIS A 82 -12.70 22.35 0.70
CA HIS A 82 -12.07 21.09 0.29
C HIS A 82 -12.84 20.54 -0.91
N HIS A 83 -12.24 20.60 -2.08
CA HIS A 83 -12.89 20.17 -3.31
C HIS A 83 -12.22 18.88 -3.80
N ARG A 84 -12.97 17.80 -3.74
CA ARG A 84 -12.54 16.45 -4.13
C ARG A 84 -12.98 16.22 -5.57
N ALA A 85 -12.04 15.92 -6.47
CA ALA A 85 -12.39 15.43 -7.79
C ALA A 85 -12.99 14.02 -7.66
N ARG A 86 -14.32 13.93 -7.84
CA ARG A 86 -15.19 12.75 -7.98
C ARG A 86 -15.29 11.76 -6.80
N ARG A 87 -16.45 11.80 -6.10
CA ARG A 87 -17.63 10.92 -6.33
C ARG A 87 -18.54 10.92 -5.07
N ARG A 88 -19.81 11.34 -5.27
CA ARG A 88 -21.00 11.22 -4.40
C ARG A 88 -20.80 11.47 -2.89
N SER A 89 -20.58 12.73 -2.52
CA SER A 89 -21.16 13.27 -1.28
C SER A 89 -21.48 14.74 -1.49
N SER A 90 -22.77 15.10 -1.43
CA SER A 90 -23.45 16.41 -1.20
C SER A 90 -22.77 17.77 -1.44
N THR A 91 -21.64 17.86 -2.14
CA THR A 91 -20.95 19.11 -2.50
C THR A 91 -20.74 19.10 -4.01
N PRO A 92 -20.98 20.21 -4.74
CA PRO A 92 -20.81 20.24 -6.19
C PRO A 92 -19.39 19.78 -6.59
N ASP A 93 -19.31 18.85 -7.55
CA ASP A 93 -18.06 18.30 -8.11
C ASP A 93 -17.23 19.42 -8.76
N THR A 94 -16.46 20.16 -7.95
CA THR A 94 -15.54 21.18 -8.46
C THR A 94 -14.29 20.47 -8.96
N THR A 95 -14.10 20.43 -10.28
CA THR A 95 -12.89 19.91 -10.90
C THR A 95 -11.99 21.09 -11.22
N TRP A 96 -10.91 21.26 -10.46
CA TRP A 96 -9.87 22.24 -10.77
C TRP A 96 -9.13 21.82 -12.04
N ARG A 97 -9.01 22.74 -13.00
CA ARG A 97 -8.30 22.50 -14.26
C ARG A 97 -6.97 23.24 -14.30
N ASP A 98 -6.83 24.29 -13.50
CA ASP A 98 -5.65 25.13 -13.44
C ASP A 98 -5.32 25.56 -11.99
N LEU A 99 -4.03 25.56 -11.60
CA LEU A 99 -3.62 26.03 -10.26
C LEU A 99 -3.96 27.49 -9.97
N ALA A 100 -4.22 28.32 -10.98
CA ALA A 100 -4.64 29.71 -10.82
C ALA A 100 -6.03 29.81 -10.18
N GLU A 101 -6.86 28.77 -10.32
CA GLU A 101 -8.14 28.67 -9.64
C GLU A 101 -7.97 28.53 -8.11
N LEU A 102 -6.79 28.08 -7.66
CA LEU A 102 -6.41 27.96 -6.25
C LEU A 102 -5.62 29.17 -5.73
N ARG A 103 -5.61 30.29 -6.48
CA ARG A 103 -4.93 31.53 -6.08
C ARG A 103 -5.47 32.03 -4.73
N GLY A 104 -4.56 32.51 -3.88
CA GLY A 104 -4.88 32.96 -2.53
C GLY A 104 -4.72 31.90 -1.43
N ALA A 105 -4.58 30.62 -1.80
CA ALA A 105 -4.17 29.59 -0.84
C ALA A 105 -2.70 29.77 -0.45
N ARG A 106 -2.41 29.82 0.85
CA ARG A 106 -1.04 29.89 1.39
C ARG A 106 -0.24 28.61 1.14
N ALA A 107 -0.93 27.47 1.04
CA ALA A 107 -0.36 26.18 0.70
C ALA A 107 -1.39 25.32 -0.06
N VAL A 108 -0.95 24.65 -1.11
CA VAL A 108 -1.72 23.72 -1.95
C VAL A 108 -1.00 22.38 -1.95
N LEU A 109 -1.66 21.34 -1.43
CA LEU A 109 -1.15 19.97 -1.43
C LEU A 109 -1.92 19.17 -2.46
N LEU A 110 -1.22 18.71 -3.51
CA LEU A 110 -1.81 18.03 -4.64
C LEU A 110 -1.64 16.51 -4.47
N ASP A 111 -2.76 15.80 -4.29
CA ASP A 111 -2.80 14.33 -4.30
C ASP A 111 -3.06 13.82 -5.74
N VAL A 112 -2.15 14.18 -6.65
CA VAL A 112 -2.27 13.90 -8.09
C VAL A 112 -1.05 13.19 -8.66
N SER A 113 -1.19 12.54 -9.80
CA SER A 113 -0.07 11.97 -10.55
C SER A 113 0.85 13.05 -11.15
N PRO A 114 2.09 12.74 -11.55
CA PRO A 114 2.96 13.67 -12.27
C PRO A 114 2.33 14.25 -13.54
N LYS A 115 1.60 13.44 -14.32
CA LYS A 115 0.77 13.87 -15.46
C LYS A 115 -0.29 14.89 -15.02
N GLY A 116 -1.00 14.62 -13.91
CA GLY A 116 -1.98 15.55 -13.35
C GLY A 116 -1.36 16.88 -12.91
N LEU A 117 -0.18 16.85 -12.28
CA LEU A 117 0.56 18.05 -11.89
C LEU A 117 0.98 18.90 -13.11
N LEU A 118 1.49 18.25 -14.17
CA LEU A 118 1.84 18.94 -15.42
C LEU A 118 0.62 19.65 -16.03
N ALA A 119 -0.53 18.95 -16.08
CA ALA A 119 -1.77 19.51 -16.60
C ALA A 119 -2.25 20.72 -15.77
N LEU A 120 -2.36 20.56 -14.44
CA LEU A 120 -2.78 21.65 -13.54
C LEU A 120 -1.83 22.84 -13.59
N ALA A 121 -0.52 22.60 -13.75
CA ALA A 121 0.47 23.66 -13.77
C ALA A 121 0.42 24.52 -15.04
N GLY A 122 -0.16 24.04 -16.15
CA GLY A 122 -0.39 24.85 -17.35
C GLY A 122 0.87 25.54 -17.89
N GLY A 123 2.04 24.89 -17.81
CA GLY A 123 3.31 25.44 -18.30
C GLY A 123 4.07 26.36 -17.33
N ARG A 124 3.56 26.60 -16.11
CA ARG A 124 4.24 27.45 -15.09
C ARG A 124 5.47 26.80 -14.43
N LEU A 125 5.67 25.50 -14.62
CA LEU A 125 6.82 24.79 -14.05
C LEU A 125 8.10 25.13 -14.83
N PRO A 126 9.24 25.32 -14.16
CA PRO A 126 10.53 25.42 -14.82
C PRO A 126 10.78 24.21 -15.73
N ARG A 127 11.26 24.46 -16.95
CA ARG A 127 11.44 23.43 -18.00
C ARG A 127 12.22 22.20 -17.52
N ALA A 128 13.22 22.36 -16.67
CA ALA A 128 13.99 21.23 -16.14
C ALA A 128 13.14 20.29 -15.26
N TYR A 129 12.27 20.85 -14.42
CA TYR A 129 11.39 20.08 -13.54
C TYR A 129 10.23 19.45 -14.32
N ALA A 130 9.61 20.21 -15.23
CA ALA A 130 8.57 19.70 -16.13
C ALA A 130 9.07 18.48 -16.92
N ARG A 131 10.25 18.56 -17.53
CA ARG A 131 10.91 17.42 -18.20
C ARG A 131 11.18 16.23 -17.28
N GLY A 132 11.40 16.47 -15.99
CA GLY A 132 11.53 15.40 -14.99
C GLY A 132 10.23 14.63 -14.81
N LEU A 133 9.11 15.35 -14.68
CA LEU A 133 7.78 14.76 -14.58
C LEU A 133 7.33 14.09 -15.89
N GLU A 134 7.66 14.66 -17.05
CA GLU A 134 7.36 14.06 -18.37
C GLU A 134 8.07 12.71 -18.59
N ARG A 135 9.28 12.55 -18.00
CA ARG A 135 10.04 11.29 -18.03
C ARG A 135 9.64 10.31 -16.93
N PHE A 136 8.72 10.69 -16.05
CA PHE A 136 8.24 9.81 -15.00
C PHE A 136 7.55 8.60 -15.63
N ARG A 137 8.00 7.39 -15.27
CA ARG A 137 7.51 6.16 -15.88
C ARG A 137 6.36 5.60 -15.06
N TYR A 138 5.22 5.40 -15.70
CA TYR A 138 4.11 4.64 -15.14
C TYR A 138 4.37 3.14 -15.33
N GLY A 139 3.93 2.35 -14.35
CA GLY A 139 4.08 0.90 -14.34
C GLY A 139 2.99 0.17 -15.14
N PRO A 140 3.00 -1.18 -15.14
CA PRO A 140 1.91 -1.98 -15.67
C PRO A 140 0.53 -1.57 -15.14
N GLY A 141 -0.50 -1.85 -15.91
CA GLY A 141 -1.89 -1.52 -15.57
C GLY A 141 -2.59 -2.64 -14.79
N ALA A 142 -3.57 -2.27 -13.98
CA ALA A 142 -4.53 -3.18 -13.38
C ALA A 142 -5.84 -3.17 -14.19
N ALA A 143 -6.15 -4.28 -14.84
CA ALA A 143 -7.44 -4.48 -15.50
C ALA A 143 -8.38 -5.22 -14.55
N LYS A 144 -9.48 -4.57 -14.15
CA LYS A 144 -10.30 -4.96 -12.99
C LYS A 144 -11.64 -5.57 -13.40
N VAL A 145 -12.09 -6.56 -12.64
CA VAL A 145 -13.43 -7.13 -12.71
C VAL A 145 -14.05 -7.16 -11.32
N ASP A 146 -15.23 -6.56 -11.17
CA ASP A 146 -16.11 -6.77 -10.02
C ASP A 146 -17.11 -7.88 -10.38
N PHE A 147 -17.20 -8.91 -9.56
CA PHE A 147 -18.14 -10.01 -9.67
C PHE A 147 -19.19 -9.92 -8.56
N LEU A 148 -20.42 -10.29 -8.88
CA LEU A 148 -21.42 -10.72 -7.91
C LEU A 148 -21.55 -12.24 -8.07
N VAL A 149 -21.20 -13.00 -7.04
CA VAL A 149 -21.33 -14.46 -7.05
C VAL A 149 -22.44 -14.94 -6.12
N SER A 150 -23.06 -16.07 -6.47
CA SER A 150 -24.17 -16.67 -5.71
C SER A 150 -23.71 -17.28 -4.38
N GLU A 151 -22.49 -17.79 -4.34
CA GLU A 151 -21.94 -18.58 -3.23
C GLU A 151 -20.42 -18.36 -3.07
N PRO A 152 -19.77 -18.90 -2.02
CA PRO A 152 -18.32 -18.84 -1.90
C PRO A 152 -17.59 -19.45 -3.10
N ILE A 153 -16.45 -18.88 -3.48
CA ILE A 153 -15.64 -19.38 -4.61
C ILE A 153 -15.24 -20.85 -4.34
N PRO A 154 -15.51 -21.78 -5.28
CA PRO A 154 -15.28 -23.21 -5.10
C PRO A 154 -13.80 -23.58 -5.31
N TRP A 155 -12.92 -23.03 -4.47
CA TRP A 155 -11.48 -23.29 -4.56
C TRP A 155 -11.18 -24.79 -4.48
N THR A 156 -10.28 -25.27 -5.34
CA THR A 156 -9.81 -26.67 -5.32
C THR A 156 -9.18 -27.03 -3.98
N ASP A 157 -8.43 -26.09 -3.37
CA ASP A 157 -7.99 -26.19 -1.98
C ASP A 157 -8.90 -25.33 -1.08
N PRO A 158 -9.72 -25.95 -0.21
CA PRO A 158 -10.63 -25.22 0.68
C PRO A 158 -9.92 -24.24 1.64
N ALA A 159 -8.65 -24.44 1.95
CA ALA A 159 -7.90 -23.53 2.82
C ALA A 159 -7.75 -22.13 2.20
N VAL A 160 -7.72 -22.04 0.86
CA VAL A 160 -7.65 -20.78 0.12
C VAL A 160 -8.88 -19.90 0.38
N GLY A 161 -10.06 -20.51 0.53
CA GLY A 161 -11.32 -19.81 0.80
C GLY A 161 -11.35 -19.05 2.14
N ARG A 162 -10.39 -19.29 3.03
CA ARG A 162 -10.24 -18.57 4.30
C ARG A 162 -9.46 -17.26 4.14
N ALA A 163 -8.76 -17.08 3.03
CA ALA A 163 -8.00 -15.88 2.76
C ALA A 163 -8.91 -14.82 2.13
N GLY A 164 -8.92 -13.61 2.71
CA GLY A 164 -9.66 -12.51 2.10
C GLY A 164 -8.99 -11.91 0.87
N THR A 165 -7.75 -12.30 0.54
CA THR A 165 -7.04 -11.93 -0.69
C THR A 165 -6.18 -13.11 -1.13
N VAL A 166 -6.28 -13.46 -2.41
CA VAL A 166 -5.58 -14.59 -3.03
C VAL A 166 -4.82 -14.09 -4.25
N HIS A 167 -3.58 -14.54 -4.42
CA HIS A 167 -2.73 -14.17 -5.57
C HIS A 167 -2.55 -15.39 -6.48
N LEU A 168 -3.09 -15.32 -7.69
CA LEU A 168 -3.10 -16.38 -8.69
C LEU A 168 -1.97 -16.17 -9.72
N GLY A 169 -0.73 -16.35 -9.25
CA GLY A 169 0.48 -16.16 -10.06
C GLY A 169 1.06 -17.44 -10.68
N GLY A 170 0.67 -18.61 -10.18
CA GLY A 170 1.37 -19.87 -10.50
C GLY A 170 2.73 -19.94 -9.81
N THR A 171 3.70 -20.51 -10.49
CA THR A 171 5.07 -20.63 -10.00
C THR A 171 5.80 -19.28 -10.01
N HIS A 172 6.89 -19.18 -9.25
CA HIS A 172 7.75 -17.99 -9.26
C HIS A 172 8.28 -17.65 -10.66
N ALA A 173 8.70 -18.66 -11.44
CA ALA A 173 9.21 -18.46 -12.80
C ALA A 173 8.14 -17.95 -13.76
N GLU A 174 6.89 -18.41 -13.62
CA GLU A 174 5.76 -17.90 -14.39
C GLU A 174 5.48 -16.43 -14.05
N MET A 175 5.43 -16.08 -12.76
CA MET A 175 5.24 -14.69 -12.32
C MET A 175 6.33 -13.78 -12.87
N VAL A 176 7.62 -14.15 -12.74
CA VAL A 176 8.73 -13.34 -13.27
C VAL A 176 8.60 -13.14 -14.78
N ARG A 177 8.24 -14.19 -15.53
CA ARG A 177 8.01 -14.08 -16.98
C ARG A 177 6.87 -13.13 -17.31
N GLN A 178 5.72 -13.29 -16.64
CA GLN A 178 4.51 -12.49 -16.90
C GLN A 178 4.72 -11.01 -16.55
N GLU A 179 5.28 -10.73 -15.37
CA GLU A 179 5.56 -9.35 -14.94
C GLU A 179 6.61 -8.67 -15.83
N THR A 180 7.64 -9.42 -16.26
CA THR A 180 8.64 -8.90 -17.21
C THR A 180 8.01 -8.59 -18.57
N ALA A 181 7.10 -9.44 -19.05
CA ALA A 181 6.37 -9.21 -20.30
C ALA A 181 5.48 -7.96 -20.20
N ASN A 182 4.69 -7.84 -19.12
CA ASN A 182 3.85 -6.68 -18.84
C ASN A 182 4.67 -5.38 -18.78
N ALA A 183 5.82 -5.39 -18.11
CA ALA A 183 6.73 -4.25 -18.02
C ALA A 183 7.33 -3.84 -19.38
N ARG A 184 7.37 -4.76 -20.35
CA ARG A 184 7.79 -4.52 -21.74
C ARG A 184 6.64 -4.21 -22.69
N GLY A 185 5.40 -4.14 -22.18
CA GLY A 185 4.21 -3.90 -22.98
C GLY A 185 3.68 -5.13 -23.73
N VAL A 186 4.16 -6.33 -23.40
CA VAL A 186 3.78 -7.58 -24.06
C VAL A 186 2.66 -8.26 -23.28
N ARG A 187 1.55 -8.55 -23.96
CA ARG A 187 0.41 -9.26 -23.37
C ARG A 187 0.72 -10.74 -23.15
N THR A 188 0.13 -11.31 -22.11
CA THR A 188 0.20 -12.74 -21.82
C THR A 188 -1.20 -13.31 -21.61
N GLY A 189 -1.44 -14.56 -22.02
CA GLY A 189 -2.71 -15.25 -21.79
C GLY A 189 -2.89 -15.78 -20.37
N GLU A 190 -1.86 -15.66 -19.53
CA GLU A 190 -1.83 -16.20 -18.17
C GLU A 190 -1.36 -15.10 -17.22
N PRO A 191 -2.15 -14.06 -16.93
CA PRO A 191 -1.68 -12.98 -16.08
C PRO A 191 -1.60 -13.41 -14.61
N PHE A 192 -0.80 -12.66 -13.85
CA PHE A 192 -0.99 -12.59 -12.41
C PHE A 192 -2.35 -11.95 -12.10
N VAL A 193 -3.18 -12.63 -11.32
CA VAL A 193 -4.49 -12.12 -10.88
C VAL A 193 -4.55 -12.06 -9.37
N LEU A 194 -4.88 -10.89 -8.83
CA LEU A 194 -5.22 -10.74 -7.42
C LEU A 194 -6.75 -10.82 -7.30
N VAL A 195 -7.24 -11.70 -6.44
CA VAL A 195 -8.67 -11.90 -6.14
C VAL A 195 -8.93 -11.52 -4.69
N VAL A 196 -9.99 -10.77 -4.43
CA VAL A 196 -10.41 -10.38 -3.09
C VAL A 196 -11.85 -10.78 -2.86
N ASP A 197 -12.03 -11.51 -1.77
CA ASP A 197 -13.32 -11.85 -1.21
C ASP A 197 -13.45 -11.14 0.15
N PRO A 198 -14.11 -9.96 0.21
CA PRO A 198 -14.34 -9.26 1.46
C PRO A 198 -15.15 -10.08 2.47
N ALA A 199 -16.08 -10.91 1.99
CA ALA A 199 -16.98 -11.67 2.85
C ALA A 199 -16.31 -12.90 3.49
N ALA A 200 -15.09 -13.25 3.09
CA ALA A 200 -14.26 -14.24 3.78
C ALA A 200 -13.76 -13.73 5.15
N VAL A 201 -13.66 -12.40 5.32
CA VAL A 201 -13.19 -11.75 6.56
C VAL A 201 -14.33 -11.02 7.28
N ASP A 202 -15.28 -10.47 6.53
CA ASP A 202 -16.43 -9.73 7.06
C ASP A 202 -17.72 -10.25 6.42
N PRO A 203 -18.35 -11.32 6.98
CA PRO A 203 -19.52 -11.96 6.39
C PRO A 203 -20.70 -11.02 6.14
N GLY A 204 -20.82 -9.91 6.89
CA GLY A 204 -21.85 -8.88 6.69
C GLY A 204 -21.75 -8.14 5.36
N ARG A 205 -20.69 -8.39 4.57
CA ARG A 205 -20.50 -7.85 3.22
C ARG A 205 -21.27 -8.62 2.14
N ALA A 206 -21.85 -9.77 2.47
CA ALA A 206 -22.65 -10.59 1.57
C ALA A 206 -24.12 -10.63 2.00
N LEU A 207 -25.01 -10.85 1.03
CA LEU A 207 -26.39 -11.21 1.24
C LEU A 207 -26.61 -12.64 0.69
N PRO A 208 -27.70 -13.35 1.08
CA PRO A 208 -28.02 -14.65 0.49
C PRO A 208 -28.05 -14.59 -1.04
N GLY A 209 -27.30 -15.47 -1.71
CA GLY A 209 -27.19 -15.51 -3.17
C GLY A 209 -26.42 -14.33 -3.80
N LYS A 210 -25.80 -13.46 -3.00
CA LYS A 210 -25.22 -12.18 -3.45
C LYS A 210 -23.96 -11.84 -2.65
N ARG A 211 -22.83 -12.38 -3.09
CA ARG A 211 -21.52 -12.15 -2.50
C ARG A 211 -20.63 -11.34 -3.46
N PRO A 212 -20.25 -10.09 -3.10
CA PRO A 212 -19.39 -9.29 -3.95
C PRO A 212 -17.94 -9.77 -3.86
N VAL A 213 -17.32 -10.03 -5.03
CA VAL A 213 -15.91 -10.37 -5.19
C VAL A 213 -15.32 -9.37 -6.16
N TRP A 214 -14.05 -9.01 -6.02
CA TRP A 214 -13.37 -8.24 -7.06
C TRP A 214 -11.98 -8.81 -7.31
N ALA A 215 -11.53 -8.71 -8.55
CA ALA A 215 -10.22 -9.14 -8.96
C ALA A 215 -9.62 -8.16 -9.96
N TYR A 216 -8.30 -8.17 -10.09
CA TYR A 216 -7.65 -7.51 -11.22
C TYR A 216 -6.46 -8.32 -11.73
N ALA A 217 -6.26 -8.27 -13.04
CA ALA A 217 -5.11 -8.82 -13.73
C ALA A 217 -4.04 -7.74 -13.89
N HIS A 218 -2.77 -8.11 -13.75
CA HIS A 218 -1.67 -7.29 -14.23
C HIS A 218 -1.56 -7.43 -15.75
N VAL A 219 -1.61 -6.30 -16.45
CA VAL A 219 -1.53 -6.19 -17.91
C VAL A 219 -0.59 -5.06 -18.31
N PRO A 220 -0.16 -4.97 -19.58
CA PRO A 220 0.54 -3.79 -20.09
C PRO A 220 -0.15 -2.46 -19.71
N ASN A 221 0.66 -1.42 -19.48
CA ASN A 221 0.11 -0.08 -19.26
C ASN A 221 -0.74 0.34 -20.48
N GLY A 222 -1.95 0.83 -20.21
CA GLY A 222 -2.87 1.29 -21.25
C GLY A 222 -3.50 0.17 -22.07
N ASP A 223 -3.54 -1.08 -21.60
CA ASP A 223 -4.23 -2.16 -22.30
C ASP A 223 -5.76 -1.92 -22.36
N PRO A 224 -6.37 -1.81 -23.56
CA PRO A 224 -7.81 -1.58 -23.72
C PRO A 224 -8.65 -2.86 -23.63
N THR A 225 -8.03 -4.04 -23.51
CA THR A 225 -8.73 -5.33 -23.52
C THR A 225 -9.67 -5.46 -22.32
N ASP A 226 -10.91 -5.95 -22.54
CA ASP A 226 -11.81 -6.31 -21.45
C ASP A 226 -11.20 -7.49 -20.65
N PRO A 227 -10.94 -7.34 -19.34
CA PRO A 227 -10.33 -8.38 -18.53
C PRO A 227 -11.26 -9.55 -18.15
N TYR A 228 -12.57 -9.51 -18.45
CA TYR A 228 -13.53 -10.49 -17.92
C TYR A 228 -13.11 -11.94 -18.14
N ASP A 229 -12.95 -12.38 -19.39
CA ASP A 229 -12.61 -13.77 -19.69
C ASP A 229 -11.23 -14.15 -19.18
N LEU A 230 -10.27 -13.23 -19.25
CA LEU A 230 -8.91 -13.44 -18.79
C LEU A 230 -8.86 -13.69 -17.28
N VAL A 231 -9.55 -12.86 -16.49
CA VAL A 231 -9.63 -12.98 -15.03
C VAL A 231 -10.47 -14.19 -14.64
N ARG A 232 -11.63 -14.40 -15.27
CA ARG A 232 -12.51 -15.53 -14.99
C ARG A 232 -11.80 -16.86 -15.24
N ALA A 233 -11.16 -17.03 -16.40
CA ALA A 233 -10.42 -18.24 -16.74
C ALA A 233 -9.27 -18.51 -15.75
N ARG A 234 -8.59 -17.45 -15.30
CA ARG A 234 -7.54 -17.57 -14.30
C ARG A 234 -8.06 -18.04 -12.94
N ILE A 235 -9.23 -17.57 -12.51
CA ILE A 235 -9.90 -18.05 -11.29
C ILE A 235 -10.37 -19.49 -11.47
N GLU A 236 -11.03 -19.80 -12.59
CA GLU A 236 -11.55 -21.12 -12.95
C GLU A 236 -10.48 -22.21 -12.86
N ARG A 237 -9.24 -21.91 -13.27
CA ARG A 237 -8.10 -22.82 -13.17
C ARG A 237 -7.82 -23.33 -11.75
N TYR A 238 -8.12 -22.53 -10.73
CA TYR A 238 -7.88 -22.85 -9.31
C TYR A 238 -9.18 -23.07 -8.50
N ALA A 239 -10.32 -22.80 -9.13
CA ALA A 239 -11.65 -22.97 -8.56
C ALA A 239 -12.63 -23.41 -9.66
N PRO A 240 -12.55 -24.68 -10.11
CA PRO A 240 -13.46 -25.20 -11.12
C PRO A 240 -14.92 -25.04 -10.66
N GLY A 241 -15.77 -24.54 -11.55
CA GLY A 241 -17.15 -24.16 -11.25
C GLY A 241 -17.32 -22.70 -10.82
N PHE A 242 -16.25 -21.90 -10.73
CA PHE A 242 -16.36 -20.48 -10.40
C PHE A 242 -17.28 -19.74 -11.38
N GLY A 243 -17.16 -20.02 -12.67
CA GLY A 243 -18.02 -19.43 -13.70
C GLY A 243 -19.52 -19.61 -13.43
N ASP A 244 -19.92 -20.77 -12.91
CA ASP A 244 -21.32 -21.09 -12.61
C ASP A 244 -21.87 -20.28 -11.43
N THR A 245 -20.98 -19.78 -10.56
CA THR A 245 -21.37 -18.92 -9.44
C THR A 245 -21.61 -17.46 -9.85
N VAL A 246 -21.15 -17.03 -11.04
CA VAL A 246 -21.20 -15.61 -11.44
C VAL A 246 -22.62 -15.20 -11.81
N VAL A 247 -23.24 -14.37 -10.96
CA VAL A 247 -24.57 -13.79 -11.19
C VAL A 247 -24.49 -12.55 -12.08
N ALA A 248 -23.47 -11.72 -11.87
CA ALA A 248 -23.22 -10.52 -12.65
C ALA A 248 -21.75 -10.12 -12.58
N HIS A 249 -21.28 -9.36 -13.56
CA HIS A 249 -19.94 -8.79 -13.53
C HIS A 249 -19.92 -7.36 -14.08
N ARG A 250 -18.86 -6.64 -13.74
CA ARG A 250 -18.48 -5.37 -14.35
C ARG A 250 -16.98 -5.32 -14.51
N SER A 251 -16.52 -5.14 -15.73
CA SER A 251 -15.11 -5.01 -16.08
C SER A 251 -14.70 -3.54 -16.30
N VAL A 252 -13.43 -3.26 -16.07
CA VAL A 252 -12.76 -2.00 -16.42
C VAL A 252 -11.38 -2.36 -16.96
N ALA A 253 -11.16 -2.12 -18.25
CA ALA A 253 -9.85 -2.27 -18.88
C ALA A 253 -8.82 -1.29 -18.29
N ALA A 254 -7.53 -1.64 -18.35
CA ALA A 254 -6.48 -0.79 -17.80
C ALA A 254 -6.45 0.60 -18.46
N ALA A 255 -6.65 0.67 -19.78
CA ALA A 255 -6.73 1.93 -20.52
C ALA A 255 -7.86 2.86 -20.04
N ALA A 256 -9.01 2.28 -19.67
CA ALA A 256 -10.18 3.02 -19.23
C ALA A 256 -10.16 3.34 -17.73
N TYR A 257 -9.19 2.79 -16.98
CA TYR A 257 -9.19 2.94 -15.53
C TYR A 257 -8.79 4.36 -15.09
N GLU A 258 -8.12 5.11 -15.96
CA GLU A 258 -7.81 6.53 -15.77
C GLU A 258 -9.09 7.39 -15.76
N ASP A 259 -10.17 6.99 -16.45
CA ASP A 259 -11.46 7.71 -16.43
C ASP A 259 -12.15 7.62 -15.07
N TYR A 260 -11.92 6.51 -14.36
CA TYR A 260 -12.40 6.32 -12.99
C TYR A 260 -11.61 7.20 -12.01
N ASN A 261 -10.29 7.25 -12.16
CA ASN A 261 -9.41 8.09 -11.36
C ASN A 261 -8.22 8.56 -12.22
N PRO A 262 -8.10 9.87 -12.51
CA PRO A 262 -7.03 10.42 -13.35
C PRO A 262 -5.60 10.15 -12.84
N ASN A 263 -5.47 9.68 -11.59
CA ASN A 263 -4.18 9.25 -11.04
C ASN A 263 -3.74 7.88 -11.54
N TYR A 264 -4.63 7.05 -12.10
CA TYR A 264 -4.35 5.71 -12.59
C TYR A 264 -3.95 5.74 -14.06
N VAL A 265 -2.85 6.44 -14.36
CA VAL A 265 -2.39 6.67 -15.73
C VAL A 265 -2.10 5.33 -16.44
N GLY A 266 -2.86 5.04 -17.49
CA GLY A 266 -2.82 3.74 -18.17
C GLY A 266 -3.13 2.54 -17.28
N GLY A 267 -3.89 2.74 -16.20
CA GLY A 267 -4.28 1.72 -15.24
C GLY A 267 -3.26 1.46 -14.13
N ASP A 268 -2.16 2.21 -14.05
CA ASP A 268 -1.17 2.09 -12.98
C ASP A 268 -1.73 2.60 -11.64
N ILE A 269 -2.20 1.66 -10.81
CA ILE A 269 -2.74 1.96 -9.48
C ILE A 269 -1.67 2.39 -8.46
N GLY A 270 -0.38 2.25 -8.80
CA GLY A 270 0.73 2.74 -7.99
C GLY A 270 1.10 4.20 -8.28
N SER A 271 0.64 4.76 -9.41
CA SER A 271 1.07 6.09 -9.90
C SER A 271 2.59 6.21 -9.99
N GLY A 272 3.24 5.18 -10.55
CA GLY A 272 4.66 5.17 -10.87
C GLY A 272 5.31 3.80 -10.75
N ALA A 273 5.99 3.39 -11.82
CA ALA A 273 6.79 2.17 -11.91
C ALA A 273 7.72 1.98 -10.70
N MET A 274 7.72 0.77 -10.13
CA MET A 274 8.55 0.39 -8.98
C MET A 274 9.94 -0.11 -9.39
N THR A 275 10.65 0.70 -10.18
CA THR A 275 12.08 0.44 -10.45
C THR A 275 12.92 0.87 -9.24
N LEU A 276 14.10 0.28 -9.04
CA LEU A 276 15.00 0.67 -7.95
C LEU A 276 15.29 2.18 -7.96
N TYR A 277 15.66 2.71 -9.13
CA TYR A 277 15.95 4.13 -9.31
C TYR A 277 14.72 5.00 -9.01
N GLN A 278 13.58 4.76 -9.64
CA GLN A 278 12.40 5.61 -9.48
C GLN A 278 11.80 5.50 -8.07
N THR A 279 11.94 4.37 -7.38
CA THR A 279 11.47 4.26 -5.98
C THR A 279 12.21 5.25 -5.06
N ILE A 280 13.50 5.49 -5.30
CA ILE A 280 14.31 6.43 -4.51
C ILE A 280 14.19 7.86 -5.02
N ALA A 281 14.16 8.04 -6.34
CA ALA A 281 14.24 9.34 -7.01
C ALA A 281 12.87 9.95 -7.36
N ARG A 282 11.75 9.31 -7.00
CA ARG A 282 10.41 9.82 -7.36
C ARG A 282 10.03 11.09 -6.59
N PRO A 283 9.21 11.98 -7.18
CA PRO A 283 8.86 12.00 -8.60
C PRO A 283 10.03 12.55 -9.45
N VAL A 284 10.86 13.41 -8.85
CA VAL A 284 12.11 13.94 -9.39
C VAL A 284 13.11 14.00 -8.22
N PRO A 285 14.39 13.61 -8.39
CA PRO A 285 15.36 13.61 -7.30
C PRO A 285 15.55 15.02 -6.71
N ARG A 286 15.23 15.18 -5.43
CA ARG A 286 15.33 16.44 -4.67
C ARG A 286 15.55 16.16 -3.18
N PHE A 287 16.14 17.13 -2.48
CA PHE A 287 16.26 17.10 -1.01
C PHE A 287 14.90 17.11 -0.32
N ASP A 288 13.97 17.92 -0.83
CA ASP A 288 12.56 17.87 -0.46
C ASP A 288 11.77 17.36 -1.68
N PRO A 289 11.40 16.06 -1.71
CA PRO A 289 10.71 15.45 -2.84
C PRO A 289 9.22 15.84 -2.91
N TYR A 290 8.66 16.43 -1.86
CA TYR A 290 7.26 16.86 -1.80
C TYR A 290 7.07 18.26 -2.37
N ARG A 291 8.12 19.08 -2.36
CA ARG A 291 8.06 20.46 -2.83
C ARG A 291 8.22 20.58 -4.35
N THR A 292 7.27 21.25 -4.98
CA THR A 292 7.41 21.68 -6.39
C THR A 292 8.21 22.98 -6.49
N PRO A 293 8.72 23.35 -7.67
CA PRO A 293 9.32 24.68 -7.88
C PRO A 293 8.33 25.84 -7.72
N LEU A 294 7.02 25.60 -7.75
CA LEU A 294 6.02 26.63 -7.57
C LEU A 294 5.88 26.97 -6.07
N PRO A 295 5.97 28.26 -5.69
CA PRO A 295 5.80 28.66 -4.29
C PRO A 295 4.47 28.19 -3.71
N GLY A 296 4.50 27.59 -2.52
CA GLY A 296 3.30 27.13 -1.83
C GLY A 296 2.62 25.89 -2.44
N VAL A 297 3.19 25.24 -3.45
CA VAL A 297 2.61 24.04 -4.09
C VAL A 297 3.45 22.81 -3.80
N PHE A 298 2.79 21.78 -3.26
CA PHE A 298 3.39 20.51 -2.84
C PHE A 298 2.65 19.34 -3.50
N LEU A 299 3.36 18.22 -3.66
CA LEU A 299 2.85 16.97 -4.20
C LEU A 299 2.84 15.93 -3.08
N CYS A 300 1.66 15.36 -2.78
CA CYS A 300 1.45 14.49 -1.63
C CYS A 300 0.92 13.08 -2.00
N SER A 301 1.06 12.69 -3.26
CA SER A 301 0.52 11.44 -3.81
C SER A 301 1.48 10.25 -3.69
N SER A 302 1.06 9.07 -4.14
CA SER A 302 1.91 7.86 -4.24
C SER A 302 3.09 7.99 -5.22
N ALA A 303 3.11 9.07 -6.00
CA ALA A 303 4.24 9.44 -6.85
C ALA A 303 5.39 10.06 -6.06
N THR A 304 5.23 10.37 -4.77
CA THR A 304 6.33 10.81 -3.88
C THR A 304 6.76 9.68 -2.94
N PRO A 305 7.97 9.75 -2.34
CA PRO A 305 8.42 8.78 -1.36
C PRO A 305 7.49 8.77 -0.13
N PRO A 306 7.23 7.61 0.48
CA PRO A 306 7.91 6.32 0.28
C PRO A 306 7.31 5.46 -0.86
N GLY A 307 6.36 5.98 -1.64
CA GLY A 307 5.79 5.31 -2.81
C GLY A 307 4.34 4.87 -2.62
N PRO A 308 3.86 3.89 -3.40
CA PRO A 308 2.48 3.45 -3.36
C PRO A 308 2.21 2.57 -2.16
N SER A 309 1.22 2.95 -1.36
CA SER A 309 0.52 2.11 -0.38
C SER A 309 -0.52 2.96 0.35
N VAL A 310 -1.33 2.35 1.22
CA VAL A 310 -2.32 3.03 2.06
C VAL A 310 -1.73 3.35 3.45
N HIS A 311 -0.54 3.96 3.48
CA HIS A 311 0.17 4.28 4.74
C HIS A 311 0.01 5.72 5.23
N GLY A 312 -0.52 6.64 4.40
CA GLY A 312 -0.67 8.07 4.75
C GLY A 312 0.61 8.92 4.78
N MET A 313 1.81 8.31 4.77
CA MET A 313 3.10 9.00 4.83
C MET A 313 3.34 10.09 3.78
N SER A 314 2.94 9.91 2.52
CA SER A 314 3.13 10.96 1.49
C SER A 314 2.37 12.25 1.84
N GLY A 315 1.16 12.10 2.38
CA GLY A 315 0.37 13.21 2.93
C GLY A 315 1.03 13.86 4.14
N TYR A 316 1.47 13.04 5.10
CA TYR A 316 2.12 13.51 6.32
C TYR A 316 3.42 14.28 6.03
N LEU A 317 4.32 13.71 5.24
CA LEU A 317 5.62 14.30 4.94
C LEU A 317 5.49 15.56 4.07
N SER A 318 4.54 15.58 3.13
CA SER A 318 4.20 16.80 2.39
C SER A 318 3.60 17.89 3.28
N ALA A 319 2.81 17.53 4.30
CA ALA A 319 2.27 18.49 5.26
C ALA A 319 3.37 19.11 6.14
N LEU A 320 4.34 18.32 6.60
CA LEU A 320 5.52 18.84 7.32
C LEU A 320 6.35 19.79 6.45
N SER A 321 6.56 19.46 5.17
CA SER A 321 7.21 20.35 4.21
C SER A 321 6.44 21.68 4.06
N ALA A 322 5.11 21.61 3.93
CA ALA A 322 4.27 22.80 3.87
C ALA A 322 4.32 23.65 5.14
N LEU A 323 4.27 23.04 6.32
CA LEU A 323 4.40 23.72 7.62
C LEU A 323 5.71 24.50 7.71
N ARG A 324 6.83 23.86 7.34
CA ARG A 324 8.14 24.49 7.33
C ARG A 324 8.22 25.68 6.37
N HIS A 325 7.80 25.48 5.12
CA HIS A 325 8.05 26.43 4.04
C HIS A 325 7.00 27.53 3.92
N CYS A 326 5.76 27.27 4.33
CA CYS A 326 4.68 28.24 4.25
C CYS A 326 4.36 28.87 5.59
N PHE A 327 4.55 28.16 6.72
CA PHE A 327 4.07 28.60 8.04
C PHE A 327 5.18 28.87 9.07
N GLY A 328 6.44 28.53 8.78
CA GLY A 328 7.55 28.71 9.72
C GLY A 328 7.48 27.77 10.92
N ILE A 329 6.74 26.65 10.80
CA ILE A 329 6.60 25.64 11.83
C ILE A 329 7.57 24.49 11.51
N TYR A 330 8.55 24.27 12.38
CA TYR A 330 9.62 23.29 12.16
C TYR A 330 9.42 22.00 12.98
N ASP A 331 8.69 22.10 14.09
CA ASP A 331 8.35 20.94 14.91
C ASP A 331 7.10 20.27 14.38
N ALA A 332 7.13 18.94 14.29
CA ALA A 332 5.97 18.17 13.90
C ALA A 332 4.88 18.31 14.99
N PRO A 333 3.63 18.66 14.62
CA PRO A 333 2.54 18.71 15.58
C PRO A 333 2.29 17.31 16.14
N ASP A 334 1.92 17.23 17.41
CA ASP A 334 1.51 15.98 18.02
C ASP A 334 0.17 15.54 17.39
N LEU A 335 0.17 14.34 16.81
CA LEU A 335 -0.99 13.70 16.20
C LEU A 335 -1.57 12.59 17.10
N ALA A 336 -1.03 12.42 18.31
CA ALA A 336 -1.59 11.50 19.28
C ALA A 336 -3.05 11.87 19.56
N PHE A 337 -3.88 10.83 19.62
CA PHE A 337 -5.26 10.98 20.04
C PHE A 337 -5.28 11.41 21.51
N ASP A 338 -5.83 12.58 21.80
CA ASP A 338 -6.19 12.95 23.16
C ASP A 338 -7.52 12.26 23.51
N ALA A 339 -7.47 11.29 24.43
CA ALA A 339 -8.66 10.57 24.89
C ALA A 339 -9.65 11.48 25.64
N SER A 340 -9.25 12.70 26.04
CA SER A 340 -10.13 13.67 26.69
C SER A 340 -11.21 14.23 25.75
N SER A 341 -11.04 14.14 24.43
CA SER A 341 -12.01 14.65 23.45
C SER A 341 -13.21 13.71 23.21
N LEU A 342 -13.37 12.64 23.99
CA LEU A 342 -14.44 11.63 23.86
C LEU A 342 -15.67 11.90 24.76
N GLU A 343 -15.74 13.01 25.52
CA GLU A 343 -16.96 13.39 26.27
C GLU A 343 -18.10 13.93 25.40
N PHE A 344 -18.25 13.47 24.15
CA PHE A 344 -19.48 13.65 23.40
C PHE A 344 -20.37 12.41 23.54
N GLY A 345 -21.30 12.50 24.50
CA GLY A 345 -22.53 11.70 24.50
C GLY A 345 -22.45 10.34 25.19
N ARG A 346 -22.30 10.34 26.52
CA ARG A 346 -23.01 9.31 27.31
C ARG A 346 -24.49 9.72 27.34
N PRO A 347 -25.45 8.89 26.88
CA PRO A 347 -26.84 9.10 27.24
C PRO A 347 -26.92 9.01 28.76
N GLY A 348 -27.45 10.05 29.40
CA GLY A 348 -27.77 10.00 30.81
C GLY A 348 -28.72 8.83 31.07
N LEU A 349 -28.22 7.82 31.78
CA LEU A 349 -29.05 6.92 32.55
C LEU A 349 -29.34 7.65 33.86
N ASP A 350 -30.29 8.58 33.82
CA ASP A 350 -30.97 9.02 35.04
C ASP A 350 -32.10 8.03 35.33
N ARG A 351 -32.09 7.56 36.58
CA ARG A 351 -33.08 6.70 37.23
C ARG A 351 -34.31 7.51 37.63
#